data_AF-A0AAU8TLV7-F1
#
_entry.id   AF-A0AAU8TLV7-F1
#
_cell.length_a   1.000
_cell.length_b   1.000
_cell.length_c   1.000
_cell.angle_alpha   90.00
_cell.angle_beta   90.00
_cell.angle_gamma   90.00
#
_symmetry.space_group_name_H-M   'P 1'
#
loop_
_entity.id
_entity.type
_entity.pdbx_description
1 polymer ?
#
loop_
_entity_poly.entity_id
_entity_poly.type
_entity_poly.pdbx_seq_one_letter_code
_entity_poly.pdbx_strand_id
1 'polypeptide(L)' 'MIKPTPNPPIRLFTVADGISTEDLLINLSETLASANALSCDLAFNLEGSPREELLGVAQLIELAQLLADRVLTVSGQVSP' A
#
# COMPACT_ATOMS: atom_id res chain seq x y z
N MET A 1 -3.85 -9.20 30.40
CA MET A 1 -2.67 -8.40 30.77
C MET A 1 -1.63 -8.54 29.67
N ILE A 2 -1.41 -7.50 28.87
CA ILE A 2 -0.30 -7.46 27.90
C ILE A 2 0.95 -7.09 28.70
N LYS A 3 1.93 -7.99 28.76
CA LYS A 3 3.21 -7.71 29.42
C LYS A 3 4.01 -6.77 28.51
N PRO A 4 4.51 -5.62 28.99
CA PRO A 4 5.36 -4.76 28.17
C PRO A 4 6.58 -5.55 27.72
N THR A 5 6.83 -5.59 26.41
CA THR A 5 8.03 -6.24 25.86
C THR A 5 9.26 -5.47 26.34
N PRO A 6 10.24 -6.10 27.01
CA PRO A 6 11.39 -5.40 27.60
C PRO A 6 12.26 -4.62 26.60
N ASN A 7 12.12 -4.89 25.30
CA ASN A 7 12.70 -4.12 24.20
C ASN A 7 11.61 -3.90 23.15
N PRO A 8 10.90 -2.76 23.17
CA PRO A 8 10.04 -2.39 22.05
C PRO A 8 10.90 -2.18 20.80
N PRO A 9 10.44 -2.62 19.62
CA PRO A 9 11.17 -2.37 18.38
C PRO A 9 11.36 -0.87 18.17
N ILE A 10 12.58 -0.46 17.81
CA ILE A 10 12.88 0.93 17.45
C ILE A 10 12.16 1.22 16.14
N ARG A 11 11.16 2.11 16.19
CA ARG A 11 10.47 2.60 15.00
C ARG A 11 11.23 3.80 14.44
N LEU A 12 11.90 3.61 13.31
CA LEU A 12 12.57 4.70 12.58
C LEU A 12 11.56 5.60 11.83
N PHE A 13 10.44 5.01 11.41
CA PHE A 13 9.37 5.71 10.70
C PHE A 13 8.04 5.46 11.41
N THR A 14 7.17 6.47 11.42
CA THR A 14 5.79 6.39 11.91
C THR A 14 4.89 7.22 11.01
N VAL A 15 3.63 6.81 10.89
CA VAL A 15 2.57 7.70 10.38
C VAL A 15 2.30 8.74 11.45
N ALA A 16 2.19 10.01 11.05
CA ALA A 16 1.86 11.10 11.98
C ALA A 16 0.41 10.99 12.46
N ASP A 17 0.15 11.35 13.71
CA ASP A 17 -1.21 11.46 14.23
C ASP A 17 -1.93 12.68 13.62
N GLY A 18 -3.26 12.64 13.57
CA GLY A 18 -4.09 13.76 13.11
C GLY A 18 -4.15 13.95 11.58
N ILE A 19 -3.60 13.02 10.81
CA ILE A 19 -3.73 13.00 9.35
C ILE A 19 -5.13 12.52 8.96
N SER A 20 -5.75 13.18 7.97
CA SER A 20 -7.08 12.81 7.52
C SER A 20 -7.09 11.44 6.84
N THR A 21 -8.21 10.73 6.89
CA THR A 21 -8.37 9.46 6.16
C THR A 21 -8.15 9.65 4.66
N GLU A 22 -8.55 10.79 4.10
CA GLU A 22 -8.33 11.13 2.70
C GLU A 22 -6.85 11.25 2.37
N ASP A 23 -6.08 12.01 3.15
CA ASP A 23 -4.63 12.15 2.95
C ASP A 23 -3.91 10.81 3.10
N LEU A 24 -4.32 9.97 4.06
CA LEU A 24 -3.79 8.61 4.23
C LEU A 24 -4.08 7.73 3.01
N LEU A 25 -5.29 7.81 2.46
CA LEU A 25 -5.68 7.04 1.27
C LEU A 25 -4.97 7.52 0.01
N ILE A 26 -4.76 8.83 -0.15
CA ILE A 26 -3.97 9.40 -1.25
C ILE A 26 -2.53 8.86 -1.16
N ASN A 27 -1.90 8.94 0.01
CA ASN A 27 -0.53 8.45 0.19
C ASN A 27 -0.43 6.92 -0.02
N LEU A 28 -1.44 6.17 0.40
CA LEU A 28 -1.55 4.74 0.09
C LEU A 28 -1.62 4.50 -1.41
N SER A 29 -2.50 5.20 -2.13
CA SER A 29 -2.65 5.09 -3.59
C SER A 29 -1.34 5.42 -4.32
N GLU A 30 -0.65 6.48 -3.93
CA GLU A 30 0.66 6.83 -4.51
C GLU A 30 1.71 5.75 -4.23
N THR A 31 1.73 5.20 -3.01
CA THR A 31 2.65 4.12 -2.62
C THR A 31 2.38 2.85 -3.43
N LEU A 32 1.12 2.46 -3.60
CA LEU A 32 0.73 1.29 -4.39
C LEU A 32 1.06 1.48 -5.88
N ALA A 33 0.78 2.66 -6.45
CA ALA A 33 1.17 2.98 -7.82
C ALA A 33 2.70 2.86 -8.03
N SER A 34 3.49 3.36 -7.07
CA SER A 34 4.95 3.22 -7.10
C SER A 34 5.39 1.76 -7.02
N ALA A 35 4.82 0.97 -6.10
CA ALA A 35 5.13 -0.44 -5.96
C ALA A 35 4.76 -1.25 -7.22
N ASN A 36 3.65 -0.93 -7.86
CA ASN A 36 3.23 -1.54 -9.12
C ASN A 36 4.23 -1.24 -10.25
N ALA A 37 4.63 0.03 -10.39
CA ALA A 37 5.61 0.43 -11.39
C ALA A 37 6.94 -0.30 -11.22
N LEU A 38 7.44 -0.40 -9.97
CA LEU A 38 8.66 -1.15 -9.65
C LEU A 38 8.52 -2.65 -9.94
N SER A 39 7.37 -3.24 -9.60
CA SER A 39 7.09 -4.66 -9.85
C SER A 39 7.07 -4.97 -11.35
N CYS A 40 6.42 -4.12 -12.13
CA CYS A 40 6.35 -4.23 -13.59
C CYS A 40 7.73 -4.01 -14.25
N ASP A 41 8.50 -3.01 -13.81
CA ASP A 41 9.85 -2.75 -14.32
C ASP A 41 10.79 -3.94 -14.05
N LEU A 42 10.74 -4.50 -12.84
CA LEU A 42 11.53 -5.68 -12.52
C LEU A 42 11.06 -6.92 -13.30
N ALA A 43 9.75 -7.12 -13.46
CA ALA A 43 9.20 -8.23 -14.24
C ALA A 43 9.64 -8.17 -15.71
N PHE A 44 9.76 -6.97 -16.29
CA PHE A 44 10.25 -6.77 -17.67
C PHE A 44 11.69 -7.29 -17.86
N ASN A 45 12.50 -7.25 -16.81
CA ASN A 45 13.90 -7.70 -16.83
C ASN A 45 14.07 -9.20 -16.52
N LEU A 46 12.98 -9.94 -16.33
CA LEU A 46 12.99 -11.37 -16.00
C LEU A 46 12.28 -12.23 -17.06
N GLU A 47 12.52 -13.53 -17.03
CA GLU A 47 11.87 -14.52 -17.90
C GLU A 47 11.37 -15.73 -17.09
N GLY A 48 10.40 -16.47 -17.62
CA GLY A 48 9.85 -17.67 -17.00
C GLY A 48 9.15 -17.41 -15.66
N SER A 49 9.25 -18.37 -14.73
CA SER A 49 8.55 -18.36 -13.43
C SER A 49 8.76 -17.06 -12.62
N PRO A 50 9.99 -16.51 -12.45
CA PRO A 50 10.19 -15.28 -11.69
C PRO A 50 9.44 -14.06 -12.25
N ARG A 51 9.30 -13.97 -13.57
CA ARG A 51 8.49 -12.91 -14.20
C ARG A 51 7.01 -13.11 -13.88
N GLU A 52 6.51 -14.33 -13.98
CA GLU A 52 5.10 -14.65 -13.69
C GLU A 52 4.76 -14.38 -12.23
N GLU A 53 5.66 -14.69 -11.30
CA GLU A 53 5.53 -14.38 -9.88
C GLU A 53 5.42 -12.87 -9.63
N LEU A 54 6.28 -12.05 -10.24
CA LEU A 54 6.20 -10.59 -10.11
C LEU A 54 4.97 -9.99 -10.77
N LEU A 55 4.52 -10.52 -11.90
CA LEU A 55 3.26 -10.10 -12.51
C LEU A 55 2.06 -10.45 -11.61
N GLY A 56 2.13 -11.58 -10.90
CA GLY A 56 1.16 -11.92 -9.86
C GLY A 56 1.16 -10.90 -8.70
N VAL A 57 2.34 -10.45 -8.27
CA VAL A 57 2.46 -9.38 -7.27
C VAL A 57 1.87 -8.06 -7.78
N ALA A 58 2.18 -7.67 -9.02
CA ALA A 58 1.60 -6.48 -9.66
C ALA A 58 0.06 -6.54 -9.69
N GLN A 59 -0.51 -7.70 -10.03
CA GLN A 59 -1.97 -7.91 -10.00
C GLN A 59 -2.56 -7.72 -8.59
N LEU A 60 -1.88 -8.19 -7.54
CA LEU A 60 -2.34 -7.99 -6.16
C LEU A 60 -2.26 -6.52 -5.72
N ILE A 61 -1.24 -5.79 -6.19
CA ILE A 61 -1.10 -4.35 -5.94
C ILE A 61 -2.24 -3.58 -6.63
N GLU A 62 -2.53 -3.88 -7.89
CA GLU A 62 -3.68 -3.30 -8.60
C GLU A 62 -5.02 -3.59 -7.90
N LEU A 63 -5.20 -4.79 -7.37
CA LEU A 63 -6.40 -5.11 -6.57
C LEU A 63 -6.47 -4.24 -5.30
N ALA A 64 -5.34 -4.05 -4.61
CA ALA A 64 -5.29 -3.17 -3.44
C ALA A 64 -5.59 -1.70 -3.80
N GLN A 65 -5.13 -1.25 -4.98
CA GLN A 65 -5.43 0.08 -5.52
C GLN A 65 -6.93 0.28 -5.70
N LEU A 66 -7.61 -0.68 -6.34
CA LEU A 66 -9.06 -0.64 -6.54
C LEU A 66 -9.84 -0.60 -5.21
N LEU A 67 -9.37 -1.32 -4.20
CA LEU A 67 -9.95 -1.27 -2.85
C LEU A 67 -9.76 0.11 -2.20
N ALA A 68 -8.55 0.69 -2.28
CA ALA A 68 -8.26 2.02 -1.76
C ALA A 68 -9.12 3.10 -2.44
N ASP A 69 -9.20 3.06 -3.76
CA ASP A 69 -10.00 4.00 -4.56
C ASP A 69 -11.50 3.89 -4.23
N ARG A 70 -11.98 2.67 -3.96
CA ARG A 70 -13.36 2.43 -3.51
C ARG A 70 -13.61 3.05 -2.14
N VAL A 71 -12.68 2.90 -1.19
CA VAL A 71 -12.80 3.52 0.13
C VAL A 71 -12.78 5.04 0.00
N LEU A 72 -11.89 5.61 -0.81
CA LEU A 72 -11.79 7.05 -1.02
C LEU A 72 -13.10 7.62 -1.59
N THR A 73 -13.65 6.95 -2.61
CA THR A 73 -14.94 7.32 -3.22
C THR A 73 -16.08 7.30 -2.20
N VAL A 74 -16.15 6.28 -1.34
CA VAL A 74 -17.20 6.18 -0.31
C VAL A 74 -16.99 7.22 0.79
N SER A 75 -15.74 7.52 1.14
CA SER A 75 -15.39 8.50 2.18
C SER A 75 -15.70 9.93 1.76
N GLY A 76 -15.48 10.28 0.48
CA GLY A 76 -15.80 11.60 -0.07
C GLY A 76 -17.30 11.89 -0.22
N GLN A 77 -18.18 10.90 -0.10
CA GLN A 77 -19.64 11.07 -0.15
C GLN A 77 -20.26 11.38 1.24
N VAL A 78 -19.44 11.47 2.30
CA VAL A 78 -19.91 11.69 3.70
C VAL A 78 -19.78 13.15 4.15
N SER A 79 -19.56 14.11 3.24
CA SER A 79 -19.65 15.54 3.56
C SER A 79 -21.06 16.08 3.27
N PRO A 80 -21.83 16.55 4.28
CA PRO A 80 -23.09 17.28 4.08
C PRO A 80 -22.89 18.69 3.53
#